data_AF-A0A1H2YN92-F1
#
_entry.id   AF-A0A1H2YN92-F1
#
_cell.length_a   1.000
_cell.length_b   1.000
_cell.length_c   1.000
_cell.angle_alpha   90.00
_cell.angle_beta   90.00
_cell.angle_gamma   90.00
#
_symmetry.space_group_name_H-M   'P 1'
#
loop_
_entity.id
_entity.type
_entity.pdbx_description
1 polymer ?
#
loop_
_entity_poly.entity_id
_entity_poly.type
_entity_poly.pdbx_seq_one_letter_code
_entity_poly.pdbx_strand_id
1 'polypeptide(L)'
;MPKKELSSDGKNHHQSHQEKHHDHNHMIHDFKRRFYVSLAVTVPILILSPMIQMLLGFHFVFPGSIYILFVLATFVFFYGGWPFLTGLRDEIIKRSPGMMTLISMAIIVAYGYSSLVIFGFQGENFFGELATLIDIMLLGHWIEMRSIMKASLSLEELVKLMPIEAHLIINDGETKEIPVSELKERDRVLVKPGEKIPADGVIVKGRSNVDESMLTGESVPVGKTVDDELIGGSINGEGSLTLSIQKTGEESYLSQVLQLVQDAQASKSRTQALSDRAAKWLFYVAVGAGAITWAIWFGLGYGFDLALERTVTVLVIACPHALGLAVPLVIAKSIALSASKGLLIRNRMGFEEARNLDAIVFDKTGTLTKGEFRVTDIVTDRKEEELLKWAASLESQSEHPIA
;
A
#
# COMPACT_ATOMS: atom_id res chain seq x y z
N MET A 1 -47.59 0.35 28.05
CA MET A 1 -46.30 0.81 27.49
C MET A 1 -45.20 -0.14 27.95
N PRO A 2 -44.76 -1.12 27.14
CA PRO A 2 -43.76 -2.08 27.57
C PRO A 2 -42.34 -1.72 27.10
N LYS A 3 -41.41 -2.16 27.94
CA LYS A 3 -39.94 -2.19 27.85
C LYS A 3 -39.40 -2.50 26.46
N LYS A 4 -38.30 -1.85 26.07
CA LYS A 4 -37.44 -2.26 24.96
C LYS A 4 -36.04 -2.54 25.52
N GLU A 5 -35.67 -3.80 25.50
CA GLU A 5 -34.34 -4.32 25.81
C GLU A 5 -33.34 -3.80 24.76
N LEU A 6 -32.19 -3.30 25.21
CA LEU A 6 -31.01 -3.08 24.37
C LEU A 6 -30.07 -4.27 24.55
N SER A 7 -30.11 -5.19 23.59
CA SER A 7 -29.17 -6.29 23.46
C SER A 7 -27.92 -5.83 22.69
N SER A 8 -26.78 -6.01 23.35
CA SER A 8 -25.42 -6.24 22.84
C SER A 8 -25.17 -6.15 21.33
N ASP A 9 -24.37 -5.18 20.92
CA ASP A 9 -23.62 -5.21 19.66
C ASP A 9 -22.19 -4.72 19.94
N GLY A 10 -21.26 -5.65 20.08
CA GLY A 10 -19.89 -5.36 20.52
C GLY A 10 -18.84 -6.36 20.03
N LYS A 11 -19.14 -7.14 18.97
CA LYS A 11 -18.26 -8.23 18.51
C LYS A 11 -17.67 -8.08 17.10
N ASN A 12 -17.92 -6.98 16.38
CA ASN A 12 -17.57 -6.89 14.95
C ASN A 12 -16.31 -6.07 14.59
N HIS A 13 -15.62 -5.42 15.53
CA HIS A 13 -14.58 -4.44 15.14
C HIS A 13 -13.14 -4.97 15.08
N HIS A 14 -12.83 -6.14 15.62
CA HIS A 14 -11.51 -6.76 15.42
C HIS A 14 -11.32 -7.43 14.06
N GLN A 15 -12.40 -7.65 13.31
CA GLN A 15 -12.32 -8.15 11.93
C GLN A 15 -11.87 -7.07 10.94
N SER A 16 -12.12 -5.78 11.20
CA SER A 16 -11.84 -4.71 10.20
C SER A 16 -10.34 -4.50 9.93
N HIS A 17 -9.48 -4.69 10.92
CA HIS A 17 -8.03 -4.56 10.76
C HIS A 17 -7.38 -5.78 10.09
N GLN A 18 -7.88 -6.99 10.36
CA GLN A 18 -7.46 -8.19 9.60
C GLN A 18 -8.04 -8.19 8.17
N GLU A 19 -9.25 -7.69 7.97
CA GLU A 19 -9.92 -7.63 6.65
C GLU A 19 -9.16 -6.72 5.67
N LYS A 20 -8.66 -5.55 6.11
CA LYS A 20 -7.87 -4.66 5.22
C LYS A 20 -6.53 -5.28 4.77
N HIS A 21 -5.88 -6.08 5.64
CA HIS A 21 -4.65 -6.81 5.29
C HIS A 21 -4.92 -8.02 4.37
N HIS A 22 -6.05 -8.71 4.58
CA HIS A 22 -6.52 -9.73 3.64
C HIS A 22 -6.77 -9.12 2.26
N ASP A 23 -7.36 -7.92 2.18
CA ASP A 23 -7.76 -7.29 0.92
C ASP A 23 -6.56 -6.99 -0.02
N HIS A 24 -5.43 -6.51 0.51
CA HIS A 24 -4.27 -6.14 -0.31
C HIS A 24 -3.50 -7.35 -0.85
N ASN A 25 -3.32 -8.40 -0.05
CA ASN A 25 -2.75 -9.67 -0.52
C ASN A 25 -3.72 -10.35 -1.51
N HIS A 26 -5.03 -10.32 -1.24
CA HIS A 26 -6.03 -10.83 -2.17
C HIS A 26 -5.97 -10.11 -3.52
N MET A 27 -5.85 -8.78 -3.56
CA MET A 27 -5.73 -8.02 -4.80
C MET A 27 -4.50 -8.41 -5.63
N ILE A 28 -3.32 -8.61 -5.02
CA ILE A 28 -2.11 -9.03 -5.76
C ILE A 28 -2.25 -10.44 -6.31
N HIS A 29 -2.76 -11.35 -5.49
CA HIS A 29 -3.02 -12.71 -5.93
C HIS A 29 -4.07 -12.75 -7.04
N ASP A 30 -5.04 -11.82 -7.03
CA ASP A 30 -6.04 -11.67 -8.08
C ASP A 30 -5.40 -11.20 -9.41
N PHE A 31 -4.65 -10.09 -9.43
CA PHE A 31 -3.97 -9.63 -10.65
C PHE A 31 -2.97 -10.66 -11.20
N LYS A 32 -2.21 -11.33 -10.32
CA LYS A 32 -1.30 -12.41 -10.72
C LYS A 32 -2.05 -13.58 -11.36
N ARG A 33 -3.14 -14.04 -10.71
CA ARG A 33 -3.96 -15.15 -11.22
C ARG A 33 -4.59 -14.79 -12.56
N ARG A 34 -5.16 -13.59 -12.66
CA ARG A 34 -5.73 -13.07 -13.91
C ARG A 34 -4.70 -13.02 -15.01
N PHE A 35 -3.50 -12.52 -14.74
CA PHE A 35 -2.42 -12.48 -15.72
C PHE A 35 -2.08 -13.88 -16.26
N TYR A 36 -1.80 -14.87 -15.40
CA TYR A 36 -1.42 -16.21 -15.88
C TYR A 36 -2.56 -16.92 -16.62
N VAL A 37 -3.79 -16.76 -16.16
CA VAL A 37 -4.97 -17.35 -16.81
C VAL A 37 -5.22 -16.68 -18.17
N SER A 38 -5.21 -15.34 -18.23
CA SER A 38 -5.37 -14.61 -19.49
C SER A 38 -4.24 -14.93 -20.46
N LEU A 39 -2.97 -14.95 -20.00
CA LEU A 39 -1.82 -15.31 -20.82
C LEU A 39 -1.96 -16.70 -21.45
N ALA A 40 -2.44 -17.68 -20.66
CA ALA A 40 -2.67 -19.03 -21.17
C ALA A 40 -3.74 -19.08 -22.27
N VAL A 41 -4.75 -18.19 -22.22
CA VAL A 41 -5.78 -18.05 -23.26
C VAL A 41 -5.30 -17.21 -24.44
N THR A 42 -4.46 -16.20 -24.21
CA THR A 42 -3.87 -15.34 -25.24
C THR A 42 -2.96 -16.11 -26.18
N VAL A 43 -2.25 -17.15 -25.72
CA VAL A 43 -1.39 -17.97 -26.59
C VAL A 43 -2.18 -18.60 -27.75
N PRO A 44 -3.29 -19.33 -27.53
CA PRO A 44 -4.18 -19.76 -28.60
C PRO A 44 -4.72 -18.63 -29.48
N ILE A 45 -5.10 -17.48 -28.91
CA ILE A 45 -5.58 -16.30 -29.66
C ILE A 45 -4.51 -15.82 -30.66
N LEU A 46 -3.25 -15.73 -30.21
CA LEU A 46 -2.13 -15.30 -31.06
C LEU A 46 -1.82 -16.31 -32.17
N ILE A 47 -1.88 -17.61 -31.88
CA ILE A 47 -1.69 -18.65 -32.90
C ILE A 47 -2.78 -18.57 -33.98
N LEU A 48 -4.01 -18.23 -33.60
CA LEU A 48 -5.15 -18.08 -34.51
C LEU A 48 -5.23 -16.69 -35.17
N SER A 49 -4.42 -15.73 -34.75
CA SER A 49 -4.44 -14.36 -35.28
C SER A 49 -3.83 -14.31 -36.70
N PRO A 50 -4.55 -13.77 -37.70
CA PRO A 50 -4.05 -13.64 -39.07
C PRO A 50 -2.73 -12.86 -39.17
N MET A 51 -2.56 -11.81 -38.36
CA MET A 51 -1.36 -10.98 -38.37
C MET A 51 -0.12 -11.79 -37.93
N ILE A 52 -0.25 -12.60 -36.88
CA ILE A 52 0.85 -13.42 -36.35
C ILE A 52 1.17 -14.58 -37.30
N GLN A 53 0.15 -15.17 -37.91
CA GLN A 53 0.30 -16.20 -38.95
C GLN A 53 1.10 -15.68 -40.15
N MET A 54 0.78 -14.48 -40.61
CA MET A 54 1.52 -13.81 -41.69
C MET A 54 2.99 -13.53 -41.30
N LEU A 55 3.22 -13.05 -40.07
CA LEU A 55 4.56 -12.73 -39.57
C LEU A 55 5.45 -13.97 -39.43
N LEU A 56 4.89 -15.08 -38.95
CA LEU A 56 5.61 -16.34 -38.70
C LEU A 56 5.60 -17.29 -39.90
N GLY A 57 4.92 -16.92 -41.00
CA GLY A 57 4.91 -17.66 -42.26
C GLY A 57 4.16 -18.99 -42.23
N PHE A 58 3.18 -19.16 -41.33
CA PHE A 58 2.34 -20.35 -41.28
C PHE A 58 0.86 -19.99 -41.46
N HIS A 59 0.11 -20.85 -42.15
CA HIS A 59 -1.33 -20.67 -42.33
C HIS A 59 -2.08 -21.77 -41.59
N PHE A 60 -2.68 -21.41 -40.45
CA PHE A 60 -3.46 -22.33 -39.62
C PHE A 60 -4.89 -21.83 -39.53
N VAL A 61 -5.69 -22.19 -40.53
CA VAL A 61 -7.10 -21.82 -40.64
C VAL A 61 -7.91 -23.09 -40.78
N PHE A 62 -8.92 -23.25 -39.92
CA PHE A 62 -9.88 -24.34 -40.00
C PHE A 62 -11.30 -23.79 -39.87
N PRO A 63 -12.33 -24.48 -40.41
CA PRO A 63 -13.71 -24.01 -40.34
C PRO A 63 -14.13 -23.75 -38.89
N GLY A 64 -14.50 -22.51 -38.58
CA GLY A 64 -14.92 -22.09 -37.24
C GLY A 64 -13.81 -21.53 -36.33
N SER A 65 -12.56 -21.41 -36.81
CA SER A 65 -11.47 -20.77 -36.06
C SER A 65 -11.83 -19.35 -35.59
N ILE A 66 -12.61 -18.61 -36.40
CA ILE A 66 -13.05 -17.24 -36.08
C ILE A 66 -14.03 -17.18 -34.90
N TYR A 67 -14.88 -18.19 -34.73
CA TYR A 67 -15.81 -18.28 -33.59
C TYR A 67 -15.08 -18.74 -32.32
N ILE A 68 -14.06 -19.58 -32.45
CA ILE A 68 -13.19 -19.94 -31.33
C ILE A 68 -12.41 -18.71 -30.87
N LEU A 69 -11.85 -17.95 -31.81
CA LEU A 69 -11.15 -16.70 -31.53
C LEU A 69 -12.06 -15.73 -30.76
N PHE A 70 -13.32 -15.59 -31.20
CA PHE A 70 -14.33 -14.81 -30.50
C PHE A 70 -14.51 -15.27 -29.06
N VAL A 71 -14.78 -16.55 -28.83
CA VAL A 71 -15.05 -17.10 -27.49
C VAL A 71 -13.86 -16.90 -26.56
N LEU A 72 -12.65 -17.16 -27.05
CA LEU A 72 -11.42 -16.97 -26.26
C LEU A 72 -11.20 -15.48 -25.94
N ALA A 73 -11.40 -14.59 -26.90
CA ALA A 73 -11.24 -13.16 -26.69
C ALA A 73 -12.33 -12.58 -25.76
N THR A 74 -13.58 -13.06 -25.87
CA THR A 74 -14.66 -12.74 -24.93
C THR A 74 -14.30 -13.16 -23.51
N PHE A 75 -13.70 -14.34 -23.33
CA PHE A 75 -13.23 -14.78 -22.02
C PHE A 75 -12.16 -13.84 -21.47
N VAL A 76 -11.13 -13.49 -22.26
CA VAL A 76 -10.07 -12.57 -21.82
C VAL A 76 -10.63 -11.17 -21.53
N PHE A 77 -11.56 -10.68 -22.35
CA PHE A 77 -12.22 -9.38 -22.15
C PHE A 77 -12.99 -9.31 -20.84
N PHE A 78 -13.83 -10.31 -20.53
CA PHE A 78 -14.63 -10.30 -19.30
C PHE A 78 -13.84 -10.70 -18.06
N TYR A 79 -12.91 -11.66 -18.14
CA TYR A 79 -12.16 -12.13 -16.99
C TYR A 79 -10.92 -11.27 -16.70
N GLY A 80 -10.08 -11.09 -17.71
CA GLY A 80 -8.85 -10.28 -17.62
C GLY A 80 -9.12 -8.79 -17.67
N GLY A 81 -10.09 -8.36 -18.49
CA GLY A 81 -10.42 -6.95 -18.66
C GLY A 81 -11.26 -6.33 -17.53
N TRP A 82 -11.88 -7.16 -16.66
CA TRP A 82 -12.78 -6.68 -15.61
C TRP A 82 -12.21 -5.56 -14.72
N PRO A 83 -10.97 -5.65 -14.19
CA PRO A 83 -10.43 -4.61 -13.31
C PRO A 83 -10.33 -3.25 -13.99
N PHE A 84 -10.06 -3.24 -15.30
CA PHE A 84 -9.99 -2.01 -16.09
C PHE A 84 -11.39 -1.44 -16.32
N LEU A 85 -12.37 -2.28 -16.67
CA LEU A 85 -13.77 -1.87 -16.85
C LEU A 85 -14.39 -1.29 -15.56
N THR A 86 -14.08 -1.88 -14.40
CA THR A 86 -14.48 -1.29 -13.11
C THR A 86 -13.77 0.04 -12.86
N GLY A 87 -12.48 0.14 -13.20
CA GLY A 87 -11.72 1.39 -13.08
C GLY A 87 -12.24 2.52 -13.99
N LEU A 88 -12.74 2.20 -15.18
CA LEU A 88 -13.42 3.16 -16.07
C LEU A 88 -14.63 3.79 -15.37
N ARG A 89 -15.47 2.95 -14.75
CA ARG A 89 -16.66 3.42 -14.05
C ARG A 89 -16.28 4.41 -12.95
N ASP A 90 -15.24 4.09 -12.18
CA ASP A 90 -14.76 4.95 -11.09
C ASP A 90 -14.19 6.28 -11.60
N GLU A 91 -13.38 6.26 -12.66
CA GLU A 91 -12.79 7.48 -13.25
C GLU A 91 -13.84 8.39 -13.90
N ILE A 92 -14.86 7.80 -14.54
CA ILE A 92 -15.98 8.56 -15.11
C ILE A 92 -16.79 9.23 -14.00
N ILE A 93 -17.13 8.50 -12.94
CA ILE A 93 -17.88 9.05 -11.79
C ILE A 93 -17.11 10.20 -11.15
N LYS A 94 -15.79 10.06 -11.01
CA LYS A 94 -14.89 11.08 -10.46
C LYS A 94 -14.58 12.23 -11.44
N ARG A 95 -15.09 12.18 -12.68
CA ARG A 95 -14.80 13.14 -13.77
C ARG A 95 -13.31 13.36 -14.00
N SER A 96 -12.51 12.32 -13.81
CA SER A 96 -11.05 12.35 -13.90
C SER A 96 -10.57 11.26 -14.86
N PRO A 97 -10.80 11.41 -16.18
CA PRO A 97 -10.34 10.42 -17.15
C PRO A 97 -8.82 10.32 -17.06
N GLY A 98 -8.34 9.10 -16.87
CA GLY A 98 -6.94 8.78 -16.66
C GLY A 98 -6.54 7.52 -17.42
N MET A 99 -5.65 6.75 -16.82
CA MET A 99 -5.08 5.57 -17.44
C MET A 99 -6.12 4.46 -17.63
N MET A 100 -7.01 4.24 -16.64
CA MET A 100 -8.03 3.19 -16.73
C MET A 100 -9.06 3.50 -17.80
N THR A 101 -9.42 4.77 -17.98
CA THR A 101 -10.35 5.21 -19.03
C THR A 101 -9.79 4.93 -20.42
N LEU A 102 -8.52 5.23 -20.67
CA LEU A 102 -7.85 4.97 -21.94
C LEU A 102 -7.81 3.47 -22.29
N ILE A 103 -7.36 2.65 -21.34
CA ILE A 103 -7.27 1.20 -21.52
C ILE A 103 -8.66 0.64 -21.79
N SER A 104 -9.64 1.02 -20.98
CA SER A 104 -11.01 0.54 -21.09
C SER A 104 -11.65 0.94 -22.41
N MET A 105 -11.42 2.18 -22.87
CA MET A 105 -11.86 2.63 -24.19
C MET A 105 -11.26 1.73 -25.29
N ALA A 106 -9.96 1.49 -25.25
CA ALA A 106 -9.28 0.67 -26.26
C ALA A 106 -9.81 -0.77 -26.28
N ILE A 107 -9.96 -1.44 -25.13
CA ILE A 107 -10.49 -2.81 -25.08
C ILE A 107 -11.97 -2.89 -25.48
N ILE A 108 -12.80 -1.90 -25.10
CA ILE A 108 -14.22 -1.86 -25.48
C ILE A 108 -14.37 -1.68 -26.98
N VAL A 109 -13.63 -0.72 -27.55
CA VAL A 109 -13.69 -0.41 -28.99
C VAL A 109 -13.12 -1.57 -29.81
N ALA A 110 -11.99 -2.15 -29.41
CA ALA A 110 -11.41 -3.32 -30.05
C ALA A 110 -12.35 -4.53 -29.99
N TYR A 111 -12.92 -4.84 -28.82
CA TYR A 111 -13.86 -5.94 -28.66
C TYR A 111 -15.13 -5.72 -29.49
N GLY A 112 -15.73 -4.53 -29.39
CA GLY A 112 -16.98 -4.20 -30.08
C GLY A 112 -16.84 -4.28 -31.59
N TYR A 113 -15.80 -3.65 -32.16
CA TYR A 113 -15.54 -3.70 -33.60
C TYR A 113 -15.22 -5.12 -34.08
N SER A 114 -14.34 -5.84 -33.37
CA SER A 114 -13.98 -7.22 -33.74
C SER A 114 -15.19 -8.17 -33.68
N SER A 115 -16.12 -7.93 -32.76
CA SER A 115 -17.39 -8.66 -32.68
C SER A 115 -18.25 -8.38 -33.92
N LEU A 116 -18.38 -7.12 -34.34
CA LEU A 116 -19.12 -6.75 -35.56
C LEU A 116 -18.54 -7.46 -36.80
N VAL A 117 -17.22 -7.51 -36.93
CA VAL A 117 -16.53 -8.20 -38.04
C VAL A 117 -16.93 -9.67 -38.14
N ILE A 118 -17.03 -10.39 -37.02
CA ILE A 118 -17.45 -11.81 -37.03
C ILE A 118 -18.90 -11.97 -37.51
N PHE A 119 -19.78 -11.03 -37.15
CA PHE A 119 -21.21 -11.09 -37.47
C PHE A 119 -21.58 -10.50 -38.84
N GLY A 120 -20.59 -10.28 -39.71
CA GLY A 120 -20.82 -9.94 -41.12
C GLY A 120 -20.36 -8.55 -41.55
N PHE A 121 -19.64 -7.82 -40.70
CA PHE A 121 -19.02 -6.55 -41.06
C PHE A 121 -17.71 -6.79 -41.80
N GLN A 122 -17.43 -6.03 -42.88
CA GLN A 122 -16.17 -6.15 -43.60
C GLN A 122 -15.05 -5.43 -42.85
N GLY A 123 -13.92 -6.11 -42.65
CA GLY A 123 -12.76 -5.57 -41.94
C GLY A 123 -11.89 -6.65 -41.31
N GLU A 124 -10.79 -6.23 -40.70
CA GLU A 124 -9.89 -7.11 -39.93
C GLU A 124 -10.19 -7.02 -38.43
N ASN A 125 -10.21 -8.14 -37.72
CA ASN A 125 -10.48 -8.13 -36.27
C ASN A 125 -9.22 -7.78 -35.46
N PHE A 126 -9.42 -7.22 -34.27
CA PHE A 126 -8.38 -6.80 -33.33
C PHE A 126 -8.33 -7.67 -32.05
N PHE A 127 -8.70 -8.96 -32.13
CA PHE A 127 -8.74 -9.82 -30.95
C PHE A 127 -7.35 -10.12 -30.37
N GLY A 128 -6.32 -10.18 -31.22
CA GLY A 128 -4.94 -10.37 -30.77
C GLY A 128 -4.39 -9.16 -30.01
N GLU A 129 -4.66 -7.96 -30.53
CA GLU A 129 -4.31 -6.67 -29.94
C GLU A 129 -5.03 -6.49 -28.61
N LEU A 130 -6.33 -6.82 -28.54
CA LEU A 130 -7.09 -6.79 -27.30
C LEU A 130 -6.50 -7.71 -26.23
N ALA A 131 -6.18 -8.96 -26.58
CA ALA A 131 -5.69 -9.94 -25.62
C ALA A 131 -4.29 -9.55 -25.09
N THR A 132 -3.40 -9.14 -25.99
CA THR A 132 -2.04 -8.68 -25.62
C THR A 132 -2.06 -7.38 -24.81
N LEU A 133 -2.95 -6.45 -25.14
CA LEU A 133 -3.18 -5.23 -24.36
C LEU A 133 -3.59 -5.59 -22.92
N ILE A 134 -4.58 -6.47 -22.73
CA ILE A 134 -5.03 -6.90 -21.39
C ILE A 134 -3.89 -7.57 -20.61
N ASP A 135 -3.13 -8.47 -21.23
CA ASP A 135 -2.03 -9.17 -20.55
C ASP A 135 -0.91 -8.24 -20.10
N ILE A 136 -0.47 -7.32 -20.97
CA ILE A 136 0.57 -6.33 -20.64
C ILE A 136 0.10 -5.43 -19.50
N MET A 137 -1.16 -4.99 -19.51
CA MET A 137 -1.71 -4.15 -18.45
C MET A 137 -1.87 -4.90 -17.12
N LEU A 138 -2.28 -6.16 -17.14
CA LEU A 138 -2.36 -7.01 -15.95
C LEU A 138 -0.97 -7.26 -15.35
N LEU A 139 0.02 -7.55 -16.19
CA LEU A 139 1.42 -7.70 -15.77
C LEU A 139 1.93 -6.44 -15.10
N GLY A 140 1.60 -5.27 -15.66
CA GLY A 140 1.96 -3.98 -15.12
C GLY A 140 1.46 -3.71 -13.72
N HIS A 141 0.14 -3.81 -13.56
CA HIS A 141 -0.50 -3.63 -12.26
C HIS A 141 -0.02 -4.67 -11.25
N TRP A 142 0.26 -5.91 -11.68
CA TRP A 142 0.86 -6.91 -10.81
C TRP A 142 2.27 -6.51 -10.32
N ILE A 143 3.16 -6.06 -11.21
CA ILE A 143 4.51 -5.59 -10.86
C ILE A 143 4.44 -4.37 -9.94
N GLU A 144 3.53 -3.44 -10.24
CA GLU A 144 3.27 -2.26 -9.42
C GLU A 144 2.90 -2.67 -7.99
N MET A 145 1.82 -3.44 -7.83
CA MET A 145 1.30 -3.86 -6.53
C MET A 145 2.32 -4.69 -5.72
N ARG A 146 3.10 -5.56 -6.38
CA ARG A 146 4.19 -6.31 -5.73
C ARG A 146 5.26 -5.38 -5.15
N SER A 147 5.51 -4.25 -5.79
CA SER A 147 6.48 -3.26 -5.32
C SER A 147 5.95 -2.44 -4.13
N ILE A 148 4.63 -2.28 -4.02
CA ILE A 148 3.96 -1.60 -2.89
C ILE A 148 4.10 -2.40 -1.60
N MET A 149 3.78 -3.69 -1.63
CA MET A 149 3.68 -4.50 -0.40
C MET A 149 5.01 -4.69 0.34
N LYS A 150 6.14 -4.69 -0.38
CA LYS A 150 7.46 -4.79 0.27
C LYS A 150 7.76 -3.61 1.20
N ALA A 151 7.13 -2.46 0.97
CA ALA A 151 7.29 -1.26 1.79
C ALA A 151 6.41 -1.28 3.05
N SER A 152 5.15 -1.75 2.94
CA SER A 152 4.14 -1.66 4.00
C SER A 152 4.35 -2.60 5.18
N LEU A 153 5.18 -3.65 5.05
CA LEU A 153 5.49 -4.60 6.14
C LEU A 153 6.12 -3.94 7.38
N SER A 154 6.73 -2.75 7.23
CA SER A 154 7.38 -2.04 8.34
C SER A 154 6.38 -1.49 9.38
N LEU A 155 5.12 -1.27 9.00
CA LEU A 155 4.07 -0.79 9.92
C LEU A 155 3.49 -1.91 10.79
N GLU A 156 3.52 -3.15 10.31
CA GLU A 156 3.05 -4.32 11.08
C GLU A 156 3.90 -4.58 12.32
N GLU A 157 5.19 -4.22 12.28
CA GLU A 157 6.10 -4.32 13.43
C GLU A 157 5.70 -3.38 14.57
N LEU A 158 5.11 -2.21 14.25
CA LEU A 158 4.58 -1.29 15.27
C LEU A 158 3.32 -1.86 15.94
N VAL A 159 2.48 -2.59 15.21
CA VAL A 159 1.26 -3.23 15.77
C VAL A 159 1.63 -4.36 16.73
N LYS A 160 2.72 -5.09 16.47
CA LYS A 160 3.28 -6.10 17.40
C LYS A 160 3.78 -5.49 18.71
N LEU A 161 3.90 -4.17 18.80
CA LEU A 161 4.30 -3.52 20.05
C LEU A 161 3.16 -3.47 21.06
N MET A 162 1.89 -3.56 20.65
CA MET A 162 0.78 -3.54 21.61
C MET A 162 0.70 -4.86 22.39
N PRO A 163 0.53 -4.81 23.72
CA PRO A 163 0.22 -6.00 24.48
C PRO A 163 -1.16 -6.54 24.08
N ILE A 164 -1.33 -7.86 24.17
CA ILE A 164 -2.58 -8.53 23.81
C ILE A 164 -3.57 -8.48 24.99
N GLU A 165 -3.04 -8.41 26.21
CA GLU A 165 -3.77 -8.51 27.47
C GLU A 165 -3.43 -7.35 28.41
N ALA A 166 -4.36 -7.03 29.31
CA ALA A 166 -4.27 -5.98 30.31
C ALA A 166 -4.82 -6.46 31.66
N HIS A 167 -4.22 -6.00 32.77
CA HIS A 167 -4.63 -6.36 34.12
C HIS A 167 -5.66 -5.35 34.67
N LEU A 168 -6.93 -5.56 34.36
CA LEU A 168 -8.03 -4.71 34.85
C LEU A 168 -8.23 -4.90 36.36
N ILE A 169 -8.30 -3.80 37.11
CA ILE A 169 -8.61 -3.79 38.54
C ILE A 169 -10.13 -3.75 38.71
N ILE A 170 -10.71 -4.81 39.27
CA ILE A 170 -12.18 -4.94 39.44
C ILE A 170 -12.61 -4.46 40.83
N ASN A 171 -11.88 -4.86 41.86
CA ASN A 171 -12.11 -4.52 43.27
C ASN A 171 -10.77 -4.20 43.94
N ASP A 172 -10.80 -3.60 45.14
CA ASP A 172 -9.64 -3.04 45.86
C ASP A 172 -8.49 -4.06 46.08
N GLY A 173 -7.65 -4.24 45.05
CA GLY A 173 -6.50 -5.15 45.00
C GLY A 173 -6.64 -6.39 44.09
N GLU A 174 -7.81 -6.67 43.51
CA GLU A 174 -8.03 -7.85 42.65
C GLU A 174 -7.96 -7.47 41.17
N THR A 175 -7.03 -8.11 40.44
CA THR A 175 -6.81 -7.91 39.00
C THR A 175 -7.35 -9.07 38.18
N LYS A 176 -7.96 -8.77 37.04
CA LYS A 176 -8.38 -9.73 36.02
C LYS A 176 -7.68 -9.43 34.71
N GLU A 177 -7.08 -10.44 34.10
CA GLU A 177 -6.56 -10.36 32.74
C GLU A 177 -7.74 -10.30 31.75
N ILE A 178 -7.76 -9.23 30.95
CA ILE A 178 -8.70 -9.05 29.85
C ILE A 178 -7.94 -8.69 28.57
N PRO A 179 -8.47 -9.03 27.39
CA PRO A 179 -7.93 -8.54 26.13
C PRO A 179 -7.92 -7.00 26.11
N VAL A 180 -6.87 -6.38 25.56
CA VAL A 180 -6.79 -4.90 25.40
C VAL A 180 -7.97 -4.34 24.62
N SER A 181 -8.55 -5.15 23.72
CA SER A 181 -9.77 -4.84 22.97
C SER A 181 -11.02 -4.61 23.81
N GLU A 182 -11.06 -5.15 25.02
CA GLU A 182 -12.21 -5.04 25.93
C GLU A 182 -12.06 -3.88 26.91
N LEU A 183 -10.89 -3.21 26.94
CA LEU A 183 -10.66 -2.02 27.76
C LEU A 183 -11.58 -0.88 27.33
N LYS A 184 -12.09 -0.16 28.33
CA LYS A 184 -12.93 1.03 28.16
C LYS A 184 -12.27 2.22 28.81
N GLU A 185 -12.69 3.41 28.39
CA GLU A 185 -12.34 4.63 29.09
C GLU A 185 -12.70 4.54 30.57
N ARG A 186 -11.83 5.08 31.41
CA ARG A 186 -11.92 5.11 32.88
C ARG A 186 -11.70 3.77 33.58
N ASP A 187 -11.43 2.69 32.83
CA ASP A 187 -10.94 1.46 33.42
C ASP A 187 -9.61 1.70 34.15
N ARG A 188 -9.43 1.03 35.28
CA ARG A 188 -8.18 1.09 36.05
C ARG A 188 -7.37 -0.15 35.79
N VAL A 189 -6.14 0.02 35.34
CA VAL A 189 -5.28 -1.10 34.93
C VAL A 189 -4.00 -1.08 35.75
N LEU A 190 -3.58 -2.24 36.22
CA LEU A 190 -2.28 -2.43 36.85
C LEU A 190 -1.23 -2.69 35.77
N VAL A 191 -0.16 -1.91 35.76
CA VAL A 191 1.03 -2.16 34.93
C VAL A 191 2.17 -2.55 35.86
N LYS A 192 2.65 -3.77 35.71
CA LYS A 192 3.76 -4.30 36.51
C LYS A 192 5.11 -3.82 35.95
N PRO A 193 6.19 -3.93 36.73
CA PRO A 193 7.53 -3.60 36.24
C PRO A 193 7.89 -4.42 34.99
N GLY A 194 8.46 -3.77 33.97
CA GLY A 194 8.82 -4.39 32.69
C GLY A 194 7.64 -4.67 31.74
N GLU A 195 6.40 -4.46 32.16
CA GLU A 195 5.23 -4.63 31.29
C GLU A 195 5.05 -3.44 30.34
N LYS A 196 4.44 -3.73 29.19
CA LYS A 196 4.04 -2.69 28.25
C LYS A 196 2.75 -2.04 28.71
N ILE A 197 2.66 -0.73 28.52
CA ILE A 197 1.47 0.05 28.81
C ILE A 197 0.39 -0.32 27.76
N PRO A 198 -0.80 -0.79 28.18
CA PRO A 198 -1.78 -1.37 27.26
C PRO A 198 -2.58 -0.36 26.43
N ALA A 199 -2.80 0.84 26.94
CA ALA A 199 -3.52 1.92 26.27
C ALA A 199 -3.12 3.26 26.88
N ASP A 200 -3.46 4.36 26.21
CA ASP A 200 -3.16 5.70 26.71
C ASP A 200 -3.98 6.02 27.96
N GLY A 201 -3.34 6.59 28.96
CA GLY A 201 -3.99 6.91 30.22
C GLY A 201 -3.14 7.75 31.14
N VAL A 202 -3.69 8.04 32.32
CA VAL A 202 -3.06 8.86 33.35
C VAL A 202 -2.77 8.02 34.59
N ILE A 203 -1.60 8.24 35.20
CA ILE A 203 -1.21 7.56 36.43
C ILE A 203 -2.08 8.04 37.59
N VAL A 204 -2.83 7.13 38.20
CA VAL A 204 -3.61 7.40 39.42
C VAL A 204 -2.88 6.95 40.69
N LYS A 205 -1.87 6.08 40.56
CA LYS A 205 -1.05 5.61 41.69
C LYS A 205 0.28 5.04 41.20
N GLY A 206 1.35 5.33 41.93
CA GLY A 206 2.70 4.82 41.66
C GLY A 206 3.63 5.86 41.05
N ARG A 207 4.90 5.48 40.87
CA ARG A 207 5.92 6.22 40.13
C ARG A 207 6.88 5.23 39.48
N SER A 208 7.34 5.52 38.27
CA SER A 208 8.28 4.67 37.54
C SER A 208 8.99 5.49 36.47
N ASN A 209 10.11 4.98 35.97
CA ASN A 209 10.70 5.47 34.73
C ASN A 209 10.08 4.69 33.58
N VAL A 210 9.66 5.39 32.53
CA VAL A 210 9.01 4.77 31.37
C VAL A 210 9.88 4.97 30.14
N ASP A 211 10.17 3.87 29.45
CA ASP A 211 10.86 3.90 28.16
C ASP A 211 9.85 4.18 27.06
N GLU A 212 9.92 5.39 26.51
CA GLU A 212 9.12 5.87 25.38
C GLU A 212 9.95 5.88 24.07
N SER A 213 11.17 5.35 24.06
CA SER A 213 12.14 5.49 22.95
C SER A 213 11.61 4.97 21.62
N MET A 214 10.82 3.90 21.64
CA MET A 214 10.20 3.32 20.44
C MET A 214 9.12 4.20 19.82
N LEU A 215 8.54 5.14 20.59
CA LEU A 215 7.45 6.01 20.16
C LEU A 215 7.92 7.45 19.91
N THR A 216 8.79 7.98 20.78
CA THR A 216 9.28 9.36 20.72
C THR A 216 10.65 9.49 20.06
N GLY A 217 11.43 8.41 20.01
CA GLY A 217 12.82 8.41 19.56
C GLY A 217 13.84 8.82 20.64
N GLU A 218 13.39 9.30 21.80
CA GLU A 218 14.25 9.71 22.89
C GLU A 218 14.74 8.49 23.67
N SER A 219 16.06 8.26 23.71
CA SER A 219 16.64 7.04 24.31
C SER A 219 16.67 7.05 25.84
N VAL A 220 16.39 8.18 26.48
CA VAL A 220 16.44 8.32 27.94
C VAL A 220 15.04 8.06 28.51
N PRO A 221 14.87 7.07 29.40
CA PRO A 221 13.60 6.83 30.08
C PRO A 221 13.13 8.08 30.85
N VAL A 222 11.84 8.37 30.77
CA VAL A 222 11.24 9.56 31.38
C VAL A 222 10.63 9.17 32.73
N GLY A 223 11.00 9.90 33.79
CA GLY A 223 10.39 9.72 35.10
C GLY A 223 8.92 10.18 35.10
N LYS A 224 8.01 9.29 35.49
CA LYS A 224 6.56 9.54 35.50
C LYS A 224 5.99 9.31 36.90
N THR A 225 5.09 10.20 37.29
CA THR A 225 4.44 10.27 38.60
C THR A 225 2.92 10.41 38.45
N VAL A 226 2.21 10.50 39.58
CA VAL A 226 0.75 10.67 39.58
C VAL A 226 0.37 11.92 38.77
N ASP A 227 -0.72 11.81 38.02
CA ASP A 227 -1.25 12.82 37.08
C ASP A 227 -0.47 12.97 35.75
N ASP A 228 0.65 12.27 35.57
CA ASP A 228 1.34 12.24 34.28
C ASP A 228 0.65 11.31 33.27
N GLU A 229 0.68 11.70 32.00
CA GLU A 229 0.18 10.90 30.87
C GLU A 229 1.19 9.83 30.45
N LEU A 230 0.68 8.64 30.16
CA LEU A 230 1.40 7.52 29.57
C LEU A 230 0.82 7.15 28.21
N ILE A 231 1.72 6.80 27.30
CA ILE A 231 1.40 6.40 25.94
C ILE A 231 1.36 4.87 25.86
N GLY A 232 0.33 4.33 25.22
CA GLY A 232 0.19 2.90 24.94
C GLY A 232 1.34 2.39 24.08
N GLY A 233 1.92 1.25 24.47
CA GLY A 233 3.06 0.62 23.81
C GLY A 233 4.42 0.96 24.43
N SER A 234 4.51 2.00 25.27
CA SER A 234 5.71 2.28 26.06
C SER A 234 5.98 1.18 27.09
N ILE A 235 7.25 1.03 27.51
CA ILE A 235 7.66 -0.02 28.44
C ILE A 235 7.81 0.60 29.83
N ASN A 236 7.08 0.06 30.80
CA ASN A 236 7.25 0.45 32.19
C ASN A 236 8.58 -0.11 32.73
N GLY A 237 9.35 0.73 33.42
CA GLY A 237 10.57 0.33 34.11
C GLY A 237 10.28 -0.44 35.40
N GLU A 238 10.85 -0.01 36.52
CA GLU A 238 10.90 -0.79 37.76
C GLU A 238 9.69 -0.61 38.70
N GLY A 239 8.95 0.49 38.56
CA GLY A 239 7.82 0.81 39.45
C GLY A 239 6.53 0.11 39.03
N SER A 240 5.63 -0.15 39.99
CA SER A 240 4.26 -0.58 39.66
C SER A 240 3.35 0.63 39.52
N LEU A 241 2.61 0.71 38.42
CA LEU A 241 1.74 1.82 38.09
C LEU A 241 0.28 1.36 38.05
N THR A 242 -0.63 2.19 38.57
CA THR A 242 -2.05 2.08 38.30
C THR A 242 -2.44 3.19 37.35
N LEU A 243 -2.96 2.80 36.18
CA LEU A 243 -3.35 3.71 35.11
C LEU A 243 -4.87 3.81 35.04
N SER A 244 -5.41 5.02 34.86
CA SER A 244 -6.79 5.22 34.40
C SER A 244 -6.78 5.42 32.89
N ILE A 245 -7.41 4.53 32.15
CA ILE A 245 -7.46 4.60 30.69
C ILE A 245 -8.23 5.85 30.25
N GLN A 246 -7.66 6.59 29.30
CA GLN A 246 -8.31 7.75 28.69
C GLN A 246 -8.68 7.52 27.24
N LYS A 247 -7.82 6.87 26.45
CA LYS A 247 -8.06 6.64 25.02
C LYS A 247 -7.81 5.18 24.69
N THR A 248 -8.72 4.57 23.95
CA THR A 248 -8.64 3.17 23.52
C THR A 248 -8.90 3.05 22.03
N GLY A 249 -8.39 1.99 21.41
CA GLY A 249 -8.65 1.71 19.99
C GLY A 249 -8.17 2.84 19.08
N GLU A 250 -9.05 3.32 18.19
CA GLU A 250 -8.74 4.35 17.18
C GLU A 250 -8.30 5.69 17.77
N GLU A 251 -8.68 6.00 19.01
CA GLU A 251 -8.30 7.25 19.66
C GLU A 251 -6.90 7.22 20.29
N SER A 252 -6.28 6.04 20.41
CA SER A 252 -4.92 5.92 20.95
C SER A 252 -3.90 6.64 20.07
N TYR A 253 -2.87 7.20 20.70
CA TYR A 253 -1.76 7.90 20.04
C TYR A 253 -1.13 7.02 18.95
N LEU A 254 -0.86 5.75 19.27
CA LEU A 254 -0.29 4.81 18.30
C LEU A 254 -1.22 4.58 17.11
N SER A 255 -2.53 4.47 17.32
CA SER A 255 -3.50 4.31 16.22
C SER A 255 -3.58 5.56 15.35
N GLN A 256 -3.52 6.76 15.94
CA GLN A 256 -3.46 8.01 15.19
C GLN A 256 -2.16 8.13 14.38
N VAL A 257 -1.01 7.76 14.96
CA VAL A 257 0.27 7.72 14.23
C VAL A 257 0.20 6.70 13.10
N LEU A 258 -0.32 5.50 13.34
CA LEU A 258 -0.52 4.48 12.31
C LEU A 258 -1.43 4.98 11.18
N GLN A 259 -2.53 5.66 11.51
CA GLN A 259 -3.44 6.24 10.53
C GLN A 259 -2.76 7.34 9.71
N LEU A 260 -2.04 8.26 10.35
CA LEU A 260 -1.26 9.30 9.66
C LEU A 260 -0.23 8.70 8.70
N VAL A 261 0.47 7.64 9.11
CA VAL A 261 1.44 6.98 8.24
C VAL A 261 0.76 6.19 7.13
N GLN A 262 -0.38 5.55 7.38
CA GLN A 262 -1.20 4.89 6.36
C GLN A 262 -1.72 5.89 5.32
N ASP A 263 -2.26 7.02 5.76
CA ASP A 263 -2.73 8.10 4.89
C ASP A 263 -1.58 8.66 4.04
N ALA A 264 -0.40 8.84 4.65
CA ALA A 264 0.80 9.25 3.94
C ALA A 264 1.27 8.20 2.90
N GLN A 265 1.16 6.90 3.20
CA GLN A 265 1.52 5.83 2.26
C GLN A 265 0.49 5.62 1.13
N ALA A 266 -0.79 5.86 1.42
CA ALA A 266 -1.87 5.74 0.44
C ALA A 266 -1.89 6.91 -0.56
N SER A 267 -1.17 7.99 -0.27
CA SER A 267 -1.07 9.15 -1.15
C SER A 267 -0.26 8.85 -2.43
N LYS A 268 -0.77 9.34 -3.56
CA LYS A 268 -0.16 9.14 -4.88
C LYS A 268 1.15 9.93 -5.02
N SER A 269 2.16 9.35 -5.67
CA SER A 269 3.41 10.05 -5.95
C SER A 269 3.25 11.15 -7.00
N ARG A 270 4.17 12.12 -7.00
CA ARG A 270 4.18 13.20 -8.02
C ARG A 270 4.36 12.65 -9.43
N THR A 271 5.18 11.61 -9.59
CA THR A 271 5.41 10.95 -10.89
C THR A 271 4.16 10.22 -11.40
N GLN A 272 3.40 9.61 -10.49
CA GLN A 272 2.10 9.01 -10.81
C GLN A 272 1.09 10.08 -11.23
N ALA A 273 1.03 11.21 -10.51
CA ALA A 273 0.15 12.32 -10.88
C ALA A 273 0.48 12.94 -12.26
N LEU A 274 1.77 12.99 -12.61
CA LEU A 274 2.21 13.42 -13.93
C LEU A 274 1.79 12.44 -15.02
N SER A 275 1.89 11.13 -14.75
CA SER A 275 1.45 10.08 -15.67
C SER A 275 -0.07 10.10 -15.86
N ASP A 276 -0.85 10.28 -14.79
CA ASP A 276 -2.30 10.43 -14.83
C ASP A 276 -2.70 11.68 -15.65
N ARG A 277 -1.98 12.79 -15.51
CA ARG A 277 -2.21 14.01 -16.30
C ARG A 277 -1.88 13.81 -17.78
N ALA A 278 -0.78 13.12 -18.09
CA ALA A 278 -0.42 12.78 -19.46
C ALA A 278 -1.46 11.85 -20.10
N ALA A 279 -1.91 10.82 -19.38
CA ALA A 279 -2.99 9.92 -19.79
C ALA A 279 -4.30 10.70 -20.05
N LYS A 280 -4.65 11.64 -19.17
CA LYS A 280 -5.83 12.50 -19.36
C LYS A 280 -5.77 13.30 -20.67
N TRP A 281 -4.65 13.94 -20.96
CA TRP A 281 -4.49 14.68 -22.23
C TRP A 281 -4.51 13.76 -23.44
N LEU A 282 -3.84 12.61 -23.34
CA LEU A 282 -3.80 11.62 -24.41
C LEU A 282 -5.21 11.08 -24.72
N PHE A 283 -6.06 10.88 -23.71
CA PHE A 283 -7.47 10.53 -23.90
C PHE A 283 -8.21 11.53 -24.79
N TYR A 284 -8.10 12.83 -24.48
CA TYR A 284 -8.79 13.86 -25.27
C TYR A 284 -8.24 13.95 -26.69
N VAL A 285 -6.92 13.82 -26.86
CA VAL A 285 -6.29 13.80 -28.19
C VAL A 285 -6.74 12.56 -28.98
N ALA A 286 -6.79 11.38 -28.36
CA ALA A 286 -7.20 10.15 -28.99
C ALA A 286 -8.66 10.21 -29.47
N VAL A 287 -9.57 10.64 -28.60
CA VAL A 287 -10.99 10.79 -28.95
C VAL A 287 -11.18 11.86 -30.04
N GLY A 288 -10.47 13.00 -29.93
CA GLY A 288 -10.49 14.05 -30.94
C GLY A 288 -9.98 13.58 -32.30
N ALA A 289 -8.82 12.91 -32.33
CA ALA A 289 -8.24 12.35 -33.56
C ALA A 289 -9.12 11.26 -34.17
N GLY A 290 -9.72 10.40 -33.34
CA GLY A 290 -10.66 9.37 -33.79
C GLY A 290 -11.93 9.96 -34.42
N ALA A 291 -12.49 11.02 -33.82
CA ALA A 291 -13.64 11.74 -34.35
C ALA A 291 -13.33 12.47 -35.67
N ILE A 292 -12.16 13.12 -35.75
CA ILE A 292 -11.68 13.75 -36.99
C ILE A 292 -11.48 12.71 -38.08
N THR A 293 -10.86 11.57 -37.75
CA THR A 293 -10.66 10.46 -38.68
C THR A 293 -11.99 9.96 -39.22
N TRP A 294 -12.96 9.70 -38.34
CA TRP A 294 -14.29 9.28 -38.75
C TRP A 294 -14.94 10.30 -39.70
N ALA A 295 -14.93 11.58 -39.33
CA ALA A 295 -15.55 12.65 -40.11
C ALA A 295 -14.92 12.83 -41.49
N ILE A 296 -13.59 12.73 -41.61
CA ILE A 296 -12.89 12.84 -42.90
C ILE A 296 -13.19 11.64 -43.79
N TRP A 297 -13.03 10.42 -43.29
CA TRP A 297 -13.23 9.22 -44.10
C TRP A 297 -14.69 9.06 -44.54
N PHE A 298 -15.63 9.32 -43.63
CA PHE A 298 -17.05 9.32 -43.97
C PHE A 298 -17.41 10.47 -44.93
N GLY A 299 -16.85 11.67 -44.73
CA GLY A 299 -17.09 12.84 -45.57
C GLY A 299 -16.53 12.71 -47.00
N LEU A 300 -15.47 11.91 -47.20
CA LEU A 300 -14.92 11.59 -48.51
C LEU A 300 -15.74 10.54 -49.28
N GLY A 301 -16.82 10.02 -48.70
CA GLY A 301 -17.71 9.05 -49.34
C GLY A 301 -17.25 7.59 -49.24
N TYR A 302 -16.28 7.29 -48.37
CA TYR A 302 -15.93 5.89 -48.08
C TYR A 302 -17.05 5.20 -47.28
N GLY A 303 -17.11 3.88 -47.38
CA GLY A 303 -18.05 3.06 -46.62
C GLY A 303 -17.92 3.26 -45.11
N PHE A 304 -19.05 3.14 -44.41
CA PHE A 304 -19.11 3.26 -42.95
C PHE A 304 -18.18 2.26 -42.25
N ASP A 305 -18.02 1.09 -42.85
CA ASP A 305 -17.11 0.03 -42.46
C ASP A 305 -15.65 0.50 -42.41
N LEU A 306 -15.16 1.09 -43.50
CA LEU A 306 -13.78 1.59 -43.57
C LEU A 306 -13.57 2.79 -42.64
N ALA A 307 -14.53 3.71 -42.57
CA ALA A 307 -14.43 4.87 -41.67
C ALA A 307 -14.35 4.42 -40.21
N LEU A 308 -15.16 3.43 -39.81
CA LEU A 308 -15.16 2.86 -38.47
C LEU A 308 -13.85 2.10 -38.18
N GLU A 309 -13.36 1.29 -39.12
CA GLU A 309 -12.07 0.59 -39.01
C GLU A 309 -10.92 1.56 -38.73
N ARG A 310 -10.84 2.66 -39.48
CA ARG A 310 -9.79 3.68 -39.30
C ARG A 310 -9.91 4.39 -37.96
N THR A 311 -11.11 4.71 -37.51
CA THR A 311 -11.34 5.30 -36.18
C THR A 311 -10.94 4.34 -35.06
N VAL A 312 -11.35 3.08 -35.14
CA VAL A 312 -10.96 2.03 -34.18
C VAL A 312 -9.44 1.90 -34.13
N THR A 313 -8.80 1.85 -35.30
CA THR A 313 -7.33 1.78 -35.42
C THR A 313 -6.65 2.94 -34.69
N VAL A 314 -7.12 4.18 -34.88
CA VAL A 314 -6.59 5.37 -34.20
C VAL A 314 -6.77 5.27 -32.68
N LEU A 315 -7.94 4.84 -32.21
CA LEU A 315 -8.23 4.72 -30.78
C LEU A 315 -7.41 3.61 -30.10
N VAL A 316 -7.21 2.47 -30.78
CA VAL A 316 -6.41 1.34 -30.27
C VAL A 316 -4.92 1.71 -30.24
N ILE A 317 -4.39 2.33 -31.31
CA ILE A 317 -2.97 2.77 -31.37
C ILE A 317 -2.66 3.86 -30.34
N ALA A 318 -3.62 4.72 -30.03
CA ALA A 318 -3.43 5.76 -29.03
C ALA A 318 -3.31 5.23 -27.59
N CYS A 319 -3.55 3.95 -27.34
CA CYS A 319 -3.42 3.36 -26.00
C CYS A 319 -1.94 3.33 -25.55
N PRO A 320 -1.57 4.00 -24.44
CA PRO A 320 -0.17 4.14 -24.04
C PRO A 320 0.26 2.98 -23.13
N HIS A 321 0.31 1.75 -23.68
CA HIS A 321 0.68 0.53 -22.97
C HIS A 321 1.96 0.68 -22.11
N ALA A 322 2.99 1.33 -22.68
CA ALA A 322 4.27 1.53 -22.02
C ALA A 322 4.23 2.59 -20.90
N LEU A 323 3.32 3.58 -20.98
CA LEU A 323 3.23 4.63 -19.97
C LEU A 323 2.78 4.07 -18.62
N GLY A 324 1.86 3.10 -18.63
CA GLY A 324 1.39 2.42 -17.42
C GLY A 324 2.47 1.54 -16.76
N LEU A 325 3.45 1.06 -17.53
CA LEU A 325 4.55 0.21 -17.04
C LEU A 325 5.80 0.99 -16.64
N ALA A 326 6.03 2.15 -17.26
CA ALA A 326 7.29 2.86 -17.13
C ALA A 326 7.60 3.23 -15.68
N VAL A 327 6.63 3.83 -14.97
CA VAL A 327 6.83 4.29 -13.59
C VAL A 327 7.02 3.12 -12.61
N PRO A 328 6.15 2.10 -12.56
CA PRO A 328 6.34 0.96 -11.66
C PRO A 328 7.66 0.24 -11.87
N LEU A 329 8.07 0.05 -13.13
CA LEU A 329 9.28 -0.70 -13.46
C LEU A 329 10.56 0.06 -13.09
N VAL A 330 10.60 1.38 -13.31
CA VAL A 330 11.71 2.23 -12.88
C VAL A 330 11.81 2.23 -11.36
N ILE A 331 10.69 2.36 -10.64
CA ILE A 331 10.67 2.32 -9.17
C ILE A 331 11.15 0.97 -8.65
N ALA A 332 10.62 -0.13 -9.18
CA ALA A 332 11.00 -1.48 -8.77
C ALA A 332 12.51 -1.73 -8.96
N LYS A 333 13.06 -1.30 -10.11
CA LYS A 333 14.49 -1.40 -10.40
C LYS A 333 15.33 -0.51 -9.48
N SER A 334 14.86 0.70 -9.19
CA SER A 334 15.55 1.65 -8.31
C SER A 334 15.62 1.11 -6.88
N ILE A 335 14.54 0.53 -6.37
CA ILE A 335 14.50 -0.11 -5.05
C ILE A 335 15.46 -1.30 -5.00
N ALA A 336 15.46 -2.17 -6.01
CA ALA A 336 16.37 -3.31 -6.07
C ALA A 336 17.85 -2.88 -6.09
N LEU A 337 18.18 -1.84 -6.86
CA LEU A 337 19.53 -1.29 -6.91
C LEU A 337 19.95 -0.66 -5.57
N SER A 338 19.08 0.13 -4.94
CA SER A 338 19.34 0.73 -3.64
C SER A 338 19.55 -0.33 -2.55
N ALA A 339 18.73 -1.38 -2.53
CA ALA A 339 18.87 -2.48 -1.58
C ALA A 339 20.22 -3.20 -1.72
N SER A 340 20.72 -3.40 -2.96
CA SER A 340 22.05 -3.98 -3.20
C SER A 340 23.21 -3.12 -2.65
N LYS A 341 22.94 -1.85 -2.33
CA LYS A 341 23.90 -0.89 -1.76
C LYS A 341 23.62 -0.57 -0.28
N GLY A 342 22.77 -1.36 0.39
CA GLY A 342 22.43 -1.17 1.81
C GLY A 342 21.45 -0.03 2.08
N LEU A 343 20.81 0.54 1.04
CA LEU A 343 19.78 1.57 1.19
C LEU A 343 18.39 0.92 1.14
N LEU A 344 17.72 0.85 2.28
CA LEU A 344 16.38 0.29 2.41
C LEU A 344 15.33 1.38 2.25
N ILE A 345 14.61 1.34 1.12
CA ILE A 345 13.55 2.31 0.80
C ILE A 345 12.21 1.77 1.28
N ARG A 346 11.64 2.41 2.30
CA ARG A 346 10.32 2.07 2.84
C ARG A 346 9.18 2.90 2.26
N ASN A 347 9.46 4.09 1.70
CA ASN A 347 8.44 4.98 1.16
C ASN A 347 8.83 5.46 -0.25
N ARG A 348 7.95 5.23 -1.24
CA ARG A 348 8.14 5.64 -2.64
C ARG A 348 8.15 7.16 -2.82
N MET A 349 7.24 7.87 -2.16
CA MET A 349 7.21 9.33 -2.21
C MET A 349 8.46 9.92 -1.58
N GLY A 350 8.89 9.39 -0.43
CA GLY A 350 10.13 9.81 0.21
C GLY A 350 11.34 9.59 -0.69
N PHE A 351 11.39 8.49 -1.45
CA PHE A 351 12.44 8.23 -2.42
C PHE A 351 12.43 9.16 -3.63
N GLU A 352 11.25 9.49 -4.18
CA GLU A 352 11.12 10.48 -5.26
C GLU A 352 11.55 11.88 -4.81
N GLU A 353 11.15 12.28 -3.60
CA GLU A 353 11.46 13.61 -3.06
C GLU A 353 12.89 13.73 -2.57
N ALA A 354 13.55 12.61 -2.20
CA ALA A 354 14.95 12.59 -1.77
C ALA A 354 15.91 13.27 -2.76
N ARG A 355 15.59 13.23 -4.06
CA ARG A 355 16.40 13.90 -5.10
C ARG A 355 16.33 15.44 -5.05
N ASN A 356 15.28 15.97 -4.43
CA ASN A 356 15.00 17.41 -4.34
C ASN A 356 15.37 17.97 -2.95
N LEU A 357 16.05 17.18 -2.11
CA LEU A 357 16.49 17.64 -0.79
C LEU A 357 17.70 18.56 -0.93
N ASP A 358 17.57 19.77 -0.37
CA ASP A 358 18.66 20.75 -0.33
C ASP A 358 19.49 20.66 0.96
N ALA A 359 18.91 20.08 2.01
CA ALA A 359 19.54 19.97 3.32
C ALA A 359 19.26 18.59 3.94
N ILE A 360 20.25 18.06 4.65
CA ILE A 360 20.12 16.86 5.47
C ILE A 360 20.40 17.28 6.91
N VAL A 361 19.41 17.14 7.77
CA VAL A 361 19.53 17.35 9.21
C VAL A 361 19.69 15.98 9.85
N PHE A 362 20.82 15.78 10.52
CA PHE A 362 21.10 14.55 11.23
C PHE A 362 20.71 14.72 12.69
N ASP A 363 20.00 13.74 13.24
CA ASP A 363 20.00 13.57 14.67
C ASP A 363 21.42 13.19 15.13
N LYS A 364 21.79 13.60 16.35
CA LYS A 364 23.13 13.32 16.87
C LYS A 364 23.20 11.88 17.35
N THR A 365 22.31 11.52 18.27
CA THR A 365 22.40 10.28 19.04
C THR A 365 21.92 9.11 18.19
N GLY A 366 22.71 8.04 18.08
CA GLY A 366 22.33 6.84 17.31
C GLY A 366 22.38 7.00 15.78
N THR A 367 22.49 8.22 15.25
CA THR A 367 22.71 8.48 13.81
C THR A 367 24.16 8.89 13.53
N LEU A 368 24.67 9.93 14.20
CA LEU A 368 26.08 10.35 14.08
C LEU A 368 26.97 9.64 15.10
N THR A 369 26.42 9.31 16.27
CA THR A 369 27.14 8.59 17.33
C THR A 369 26.86 7.10 17.27
N LYS A 370 27.74 6.31 17.89
CA LYS A 370 27.57 4.86 18.03
C LYS A 370 26.42 4.46 18.97
N GLY A 371 25.80 5.40 19.67
CA GLY A 371 24.75 5.11 20.67
C GLY A 371 25.27 4.48 21.97
N GLU A 372 26.59 4.33 22.13
CA GLU A 372 27.21 3.76 23.32
C GLU A 372 27.89 4.87 24.13
N PHE A 373 27.58 4.96 25.43
CA PHE A 373 28.32 5.81 26.35
C PHE A 373 29.66 5.17 26.70
N ARG A 374 30.71 6.00 26.77
CA ARG A 374 32.05 5.57 27.16
C ARG A 374 32.71 6.68 27.98
N VAL A 375 33.43 6.29 29.02
CA VAL A 375 34.34 7.19 29.75
C VAL A 375 35.48 7.58 28.81
N THR A 376 35.55 8.85 28.42
CA THR A 376 36.61 9.38 27.55
C THR A 376 37.76 9.99 28.33
N ASP A 377 37.44 10.73 29.38
CA ASP A 377 38.39 11.53 30.15
C ASP A 377 38.11 11.36 31.64
N ILE A 378 39.18 11.21 32.43
CA ILE A 378 39.10 11.11 33.89
C ILE A 378 39.98 12.23 34.45
N VAL A 379 39.36 13.27 34.98
CA VAL A 379 40.09 14.41 35.57
C VAL A 379 40.13 14.23 37.08
N THR A 380 41.31 13.97 37.65
CA THR A 380 41.47 13.74 39.08
C THR A 380 42.86 14.11 39.59
N ASP A 381 42.94 14.52 40.86
CA ASP A 381 44.20 14.70 41.60
C ASP A 381 44.68 13.38 42.25
N ARG A 382 43.90 12.29 42.13
CA ARG A 382 44.17 10.96 42.67
C ARG A 382 44.60 9.98 41.57
N LYS A 383 44.81 8.71 41.92
CA LYS A 383 44.95 7.65 40.92
C LYS A 383 43.61 7.40 40.24
N GLU A 384 43.58 7.45 38.91
CA GLU A 384 42.37 7.24 38.09
C GLU A 384 41.64 5.94 38.45
N GLU A 385 42.37 4.84 38.67
CA GLU A 385 41.81 3.53 39.04
C GLU A 385 41.02 3.55 40.36
N GLU A 386 41.41 4.39 41.33
CA GLU A 386 40.68 4.51 42.60
C GLU A 386 39.35 5.25 42.40
N LEU A 387 39.36 6.32 41.61
CA LEU A 387 38.15 7.08 41.31
C LEU A 387 37.15 6.24 40.51
N LEU A 388 37.64 5.53 39.49
CA LEU A 388 36.83 4.61 38.68
C LEU A 388 36.20 3.51 39.54
N LYS A 389 36.98 2.92 40.46
CA LYS A 389 36.45 1.91 41.40
C LYS A 389 35.32 2.46 42.26
N TRP A 390 35.46 3.68 42.78
CA TRP A 390 34.41 4.29 43.60
C TRP A 390 33.18 4.65 42.80
N ALA A 391 33.36 5.27 41.62
CA ALA A 391 32.26 5.60 40.71
C ALA A 391 31.49 4.34 40.31
N ALA A 392 32.18 3.31 39.84
CA ALA A 392 31.56 2.03 39.48
C ALA A 392 30.89 1.34 40.67
N SER A 393 31.42 1.49 41.89
CA SER A 393 30.78 0.91 43.09
C SER A 393 29.48 1.63 43.45
N LEU A 394 29.45 2.96 43.36
CA LEU A 394 28.27 3.79 43.60
C LEU A 394 27.20 3.55 42.54
N GLU A 395 27.61 3.48 41.28
CA GLU A 395 26.72 3.31 40.13
C GLU A 395 26.40 1.83 39.84
N SER A 396 26.96 0.87 40.58
CA SER A 396 26.77 -0.57 40.35
C SER A 396 25.31 -1.06 40.41
N GLN A 397 24.41 -0.27 40.98
CA GLN A 397 22.97 -0.56 41.07
C GLN A 397 22.11 0.37 40.21
N SER A 398 22.74 1.21 39.38
CA SER A 398 22.08 2.21 38.55
C SER A 398 22.04 1.71 37.10
N GLU A 399 20.85 1.69 36.50
CA GLU A 399 20.69 1.41 35.06
C GLU A 399 20.71 2.70 34.22
N HIS A 400 21.07 3.85 34.83
CA HIS A 400 21.21 5.10 34.10
C HIS A 400 22.31 4.95 33.03
N PRO A 401 22.16 5.45 31.79
CA PRO A 401 23.16 5.26 30.72
C PRO A 401 24.59 5.80 31.00
N ILE A 402 24.80 6.46 32.13
CA ILE A 402 26.09 7.03 32.58
C ILE A 402 26.77 6.14 33.63
N ALA A 403 26.00 5.29 34.32
CA ALA A 403 26.44 4.30 35.30
C ALA A 403 27.28 3.21 34.62
#